data_AF-A0A7S2GVQ2-F1
#
_entry.id   AF-A0A7S2GVQ2-F1
#
_cell.length_a   1.000
_cell.length_b   1.000
_cell.length_c   1.000
_cell.angle_alpha   90.00
_cell.angle_beta   90.00
_cell.angle_gamma   90.00
#
_symmetry.space_group_name_H-M   'P 1'
#
loop_
_entity.id
_entity.type
_entity.pdbx_description
1 polymer ?
#
loop_
_entity_poly.entity_id
_entity_poly.type
_entity_poly.pdbx_seq_one_letter_code
_entity_poly.pdbx_strand_id
1 'polypeptide(L)'
;RETSLYYLFSRNYVNQLIATQFDWNDEEILSYYISFLKSLALRLNAETIKFFFNERAEQFPLYIEAVRFFGHRDQMVRTAVRTTTLQVYSVQDVAMQRFVLE
;
A
#
# COMPACT_ATOMS: atom_id res chain seq x y z
N ARG A 1 -11.17 -17.43 8.50
CA ARG A 1 -10.94 -15.96 8.37
C ARG A 1 -9.62 -15.66 7.66
N GLU A 2 -8.51 -16.33 7.99
CA GLU A 2 -7.23 -16.20 7.25
C GLU A 2 -7.31 -16.63 5.78
N THR A 3 -8.06 -17.68 5.47
CA THR A 3 -8.17 -18.24 4.12
C THR A 3 -8.75 -17.24 3.11
N SER A 4 -9.76 -16.46 3.50
CA SER A 4 -10.40 -15.47 2.63
C SER A 4 -9.45 -14.32 2.28
N LEU A 5 -8.64 -13.86 3.24
CA LEU A 5 -7.61 -12.84 3.00
C LEU A 5 -6.52 -13.38 2.09
N TYR A 6 -6.03 -14.60 2.36
CA TYR A 6 -5.05 -15.26 1.50
C TYR A 6 -5.56 -15.40 0.05
N TYR A 7 -6.83 -15.73 -0.16
CA TYR A 7 -7.42 -15.79 -1.50
C TYR A 7 -7.53 -14.43 -2.19
N LEU A 8 -7.89 -13.38 -1.46
CA LEU A 8 -7.97 -12.01 -2.01
C LEU A 8 -6.59 -11.50 -2.42
N PHE A 9 -5.57 -11.76 -1.61
CA PHE A 9 -4.19 -11.34 -1.88
C PHE A 9 -3.50 -12.19 -2.95
N SER A 10 -3.72 -13.51 -2.97
CA SER A 10 -3.08 -14.41 -3.95
C SER A 10 -3.60 -14.27 -5.38
N ARG A 11 -4.81 -13.73 -5.59
CA ARG A 11 -5.39 -13.50 -6.92
C ARG A 11 -5.14 -12.10 -7.49
N ASN A 12 -4.27 -11.30 -6.85
CA ASN A 12 -3.88 -9.96 -7.31
C ASN A 12 -5.02 -8.92 -7.38
N TYR A 13 -6.25 -9.25 -6.94
CA TYR A 13 -7.40 -8.33 -6.95
C TYR A 13 -7.16 -7.09 -6.09
N VAL A 14 -6.47 -7.25 -4.97
CA VAL A 14 -6.12 -6.12 -4.11
C VAL A 14 -5.21 -5.13 -4.83
N ASN A 15 -4.21 -5.62 -5.57
CA ASN A 15 -3.32 -4.76 -6.32
C ASN A 15 -4.04 -4.07 -7.49
N GLN A 16 -5.02 -4.73 -8.12
CA GLN A 16 -5.91 -4.09 -9.10
C GLN A 16 -6.71 -2.96 -8.46
N LEU A 17 -7.31 -3.19 -7.29
CA LEU A 17 -8.09 -2.17 -6.57
C LEU A 17 -7.23 -0.98 -6.15
N ILE A 18 -5.98 -1.22 -5.72
CA ILE A 18 -5.01 -0.15 -5.41
C ILE A 18 -4.74 0.68 -6.66
N ALA A 19 -4.54 0.05 -7.81
CA ALA A 19 -4.21 0.71 -9.08
C ALA A 19 -5.42 1.35 -9.79
N THR A 20 -6.65 1.16 -9.27
CA THR A 20 -7.85 1.78 -9.84
C THR A 20 -7.77 3.29 -9.74
N GLN A 21 -8.15 3.97 -10.83
CA GLN A 21 -8.27 5.42 -10.85
C GLN A 21 -9.61 5.85 -10.27
N PHE A 22 -9.58 6.52 -9.12
CA PHE A 22 -10.74 7.12 -8.48
C PHE A 22 -10.74 8.64 -8.68
N ASP A 23 -11.89 9.28 -8.44
CA ASP A 23 -11.97 10.74 -8.40
C ASP A 23 -11.42 11.26 -7.07
N TRP A 24 -10.18 11.75 -7.09
CA TRP A 24 -9.50 12.28 -5.90
C TRP A 24 -9.97 13.66 -5.47
N ASN A 25 -10.86 14.32 -6.24
CA ASN A 25 -11.50 15.56 -5.81
C ASN A 25 -12.63 15.29 -4.81
N ASP A 26 -13.16 14.06 -4.79
CA ASP A 26 -14.10 13.61 -3.78
C ASP A 26 -13.33 13.25 -2.49
N GLU A 27 -13.47 14.11 -1.47
CA GLU A 27 -12.77 13.96 -0.20
C GLU A 27 -13.19 12.69 0.57
N GLU A 28 -14.41 12.21 0.39
CA GLU A 28 -14.91 10.99 1.02
C GLU A 28 -14.26 9.75 0.39
N ILE A 29 -14.24 9.68 -0.95
CA ILE A 29 -13.57 8.60 -1.68
C ILE A 29 -12.08 8.56 -1.34
N LEU A 30 -11.42 9.72 -1.32
CA LEU A 30 -10.01 9.82 -0.94
C LEU A 30 -9.78 9.32 0.50
N SER A 31 -10.63 9.73 1.44
CA SER A 31 -10.53 9.29 2.85
C SER A 31 -10.64 7.77 2.99
N TYR A 32 -11.58 7.15 2.28
CA TYR A 32 -11.73 5.69 2.26
C TYR A 32 -10.52 5.01 1.63
N TYR A 33 -10.03 5.53 0.50
CA TYR A 33 -8.87 4.98 -0.19
C TYR A 33 -7.61 5.04 0.68
N ILE A 34 -7.33 6.17 1.31
CA ILE A 34 -6.19 6.35 2.21
C ILE A 34 -6.29 5.42 3.43
N SER A 35 -7.50 5.29 3.99
CA SER A 35 -7.76 4.36 5.11
C SER A 35 -7.56 2.91 4.70
N PHE A 36 -7.94 2.56 3.47
CA PHE A 36 -7.71 1.24 2.88
C PHE A 36 -6.22 0.95 2.71
N LEU A 37 -5.45 1.85 2.08
CA LEU A 37 -4.00 1.69 1.93
C LEU A 37 -3.29 1.53 3.29
N LYS A 38 -3.65 2.36 4.27
CA LYS A 38 -3.10 2.26 5.63
C LYS A 38 -3.44 0.90 6.27
N SER A 39 -4.67 0.42 6.09
CA SER A 39 -5.10 -0.87 6.64
C SER A 39 -4.35 -2.05 6.03
N LEU A 40 -4.00 -1.98 4.75
CA LEU A 40 -3.14 -2.97 4.10
C LEU A 40 -1.69 -2.88 4.60
N ALA A 41 -1.15 -1.67 4.73
CA ALA A 41 0.20 -1.44 5.21
C ALA A 41 0.44 -2.02 6.61
N LEU A 42 -0.56 -1.90 7.51
CA LEU A 42 -0.53 -2.50 8.86
C LEU A 42 -0.53 -4.04 8.87
N ARG A 43 -0.76 -4.69 7.73
CA ARG A 43 -0.69 -6.15 7.58
C ARG A 43 0.64 -6.61 6.97
N LEU A 44 1.51 -5.68 6.59
CA LEU A 44 2.81 -6.02 6.01
C LEU A 44 3.73 -6.64 7.06
N ASN A 45 4.39 -7.72 6.67
CA ASN A 45 5.48 -8.35 7.37
C ASN A 45 6.31 -9.16 6.35
N ALA A 46 7.37 -9.82 6.80
CA ALA A 46 8.27 -10.58 5.92
C ALA A 46 7.56 -11.72 5.14
N GLU A 47 6.43 -12.23 5.64
CA GLU A 47 5.67 -13.29 4.97
C GLU A 47 4.66 -12.73 3.97
N THR A 48 3.99 -11.62 4.32
CA THR A 48 2.89 -11.06 3.52
C THR A 48 3.37 -10.09 2.43
N ILE A 49 4.60 -9.57 2.52
CA ILE A 49 5.12 -8.58 1.57
C ILE A 49 5.06 -9.08 0.11
N LYS A 50 5.24 -10.38 -0.10
CA LYS A 50 5.22 -11.02 -1.43
C LYS A 50 3.86 -10.98 -2.12
N PHE A 51 2.78 -10.66 -1.40
CA PHE A 51 1.47 -10.42 -2.01
C PHE A 51 1.33 -9.01 -2.61
N PHE A 52 2.12 -8.05 -2.14
CA PHE A 52 2.02 -6.63 -2.52
C PHE A 52 3.20 -6.17 -3.36
N PHE A 53 4.37 -6.78 -3.16
CA PHE A 53 5.59 -6.48 -3.89
C PHE A 53 5.96 -7.62 -4.83
N ASN A 54 6.07 -7.31 -6.12
CA ASN A 54 6.61 -8.20 -7.14
C ASN A 54 8.03 -7.76 -7.48
N GLU A 55 9.01 -8.47 -6.93
CA GLU A 55 10.44 -8.22 -7.15
C GLU A 55 10.82 -8.29 -8.64
N ARG A 56 10.28 -9.24 -9.41
CA ARG A 56 10.67 -9.43 -10.82
C ARG A 56 10.18 -8.31 -11.73
N ALA A 57 9.03 -7.72 -11.38
CA ALA A 57 8.43 -6.64 -12.16
C ALA A 57 8.71 -5.26 -11.55
N GLU A 58 9.40 -5.21 -10.40
CA GLU A 58 9.62 -3.99 -9.61
C GLU A 58 8.31 -3.23 -9.35
N GLN A 59 7.25 -3.99 -9.04
CA GLN A 59 5.91 -3.43 -8.80
C GLN A 59 5.57 -3.49 -7.33
N PHE A 60 5.35 -2.31 -6.74
CA PHE A 60 4.81 -2.18 -5.39
C PHE A 60 3.63 -1.19 -5.35
N PRO A 61 2.46 -1.54 -5.90
CA PRO A 61 1.35 -0.61 -6.04
C PRO A 61 0.94 0.06 -4.72
N LEU A 62 0.95 -0.69 -3.61
CA LEU A 62 0.61 -0.17 -2.29
C LEU A 62 1.51 1.01 -1.88
N TYR A 63 2.82 0.90 -2.07
CA TYR A 63 3.76 1.95 -1.71
C TYR A 63 3.71 3.12 -2.71
N ILE A 64 3.78 2.81 -4.01
CA ILE A 64 3.76 3.79 -5.10
C ILE A 64 2.52 4.68 -5.00
N GLU A 65 1.34 4.10 -4.84
CA GLU A 65 0.11 4.87 -4.77
C GLU A 65 0.01 5.68 -3.48
N ALA A 66 0.48 5.17 -2.34
CA ALA A 66 0.47 5.91 -1.09
C ALA A 66 1.35 7.18 -1.16
N VAL A 67 2.57 7.08 -1.69
CA VAL A 67 3.52 8.21 -1.71
C VAL A 67 3.11 9.35 -2.64
N ARG A 68 2.22 9.09 -3.62
CA ARG A 68 1.60 10.15 -4.45
C ARG A 68 0.87 11.21 -3.61
N PHE A 69 0.40 10.83 -2.41
CA PHE A 69 -0.31 11.72 -1.49
C PHE A 69 0.57 12.27 -0.35
N PHE A 70 1.90 12.10 -0.41
CA PHE A 70 2.82 12.51 0.66
C PHE A 70 2.73 14.00 1.00
N GLY A 71 2.56 14.84 -0.02
CA GLY A 71 2.42 16.30 0.09
C GLY A 71 0.97 16.80 0.17
N HIS A 72 -0.02 15.93 0.39
CA HIS A 72 -1.42 16.33 0.35
C HIS A 72 -1.76 17.44 1.38
N ARG A 73 -2.71 18.33 1.05
CA ARG A 73 -3.09 19.48 1.91
C ARG A 73 -3.68 19.06 3.26
N ASP A 74 -4.40 17.94 3.28
CA ASP A 74 -5.02 17.38 4.48
C ASP A 74 -3.99 16.69 5.40
N GLN A 75 -3.99 17.05 6.68
CA GLN A 75 -3.06 16.51 7.68
C GLN A 75 -3.30 15.02 8.00
N MET A 76 -4.55 14.57 8.04
CA MET A 76 -4.89 13.17 8.28
C MET A 76 -4.40 12.30 7.13
N VAL A 77 -4.56 12.76 5.88
CA VAL A 77 -4.01 12.08 4.70
C VAL A 77 -2.51 11.93 4.81
N ARG A 78 -1.78 13.03 5.07
CA ARG A 78 -0.31 12.97 5.25
C ARG A 78 0.10 12.04 6.39
N THR A 79 -0.66 12.04 7.49
CA THR A 79 -0.38 11.17 8.65
C THR A 79 -0.53 9.71 8.27
N ALA A 80 -1.60 9.34 7.56
CA ALA A 80 -1.81 7.97 7.09
C ALA A 80 -0.72 7.54 6.10
N VAL A 81 -0.36 8.39 5.12
CA VAL A 81 0.71 8.09 4.15
C VAL A 81 2.06 7.89 4.84
N ARG A 82 2.39 8.72 5.84
CA ARG A 82 3.60 8.55 6.65
C ARG A 82 3.57 7.25 7.46
N THR A 83 2.43 6.89 8.04
CA THR A 83 2.28 5.59 8.70
C THR A 83 2.51 4.45 7.70
N THR A 84 1.89 4.48 6.52
CA THR A 84 2.10 3.48 5.45
C THR A 84 3.57 3.37 5.07
N THR A 85 4.24 4.51 4.87
CA THR A 85 5.68 4.57 4.55
C THR A 85 6.50 3.89 5.66
N LEU A 86 6.27 4.25 6.93
CA LEU A 86 6.99 3.65 8.06
C LEU A 86 6.74 2.14 8.19
N GLN A 87 5.50 1.67 7.94
CA GLN A 87 5.20 0.24 7.93
C GLN A 87 5.98 -0.49 6.84
N VAL A 88 6.03 0.06 5.63
CA VAL A 88 6.83 -0.49 4.53
C VAL A 88 8.30 -0.60 4.93
N TYR A 89 8.90 0.47 5.45
CA TYR A 89 10.32 0.48 5.84
C TYR A 89 10.62 -0.44 7.04
N SER A 90 9.62 -0.76 7.85
CA SER A 90 9.78 -1.68 8.98
C SER A 90 9.89 -3.15 8.58
N VAL A 91 9.50 -3.51 7.35
CA VAL A 91 9.56 -4.89 6.86
C VAL A 91 11.00 -5.27 6.51
N GLN A 92 11.45 -6.40 7.04
CA GLN A 92 12.77 -6.97 6.78
C GLN A 92 12.75 -7.85 5.51
N ASP A 93 12.67 -7.21 4.35
CA ASP A 93 12.78 -7.88 3.04
C ASP A 93 13.78 -7.11 2.15
N VAL A 94 14.86 -7.78 1.75
CA VAL A 94 16.01 -7.12 1.08
C VAL A 94 15.62 -6.56 -0.27
N ALA A 95 14.84 -7.30 -1.06
CA ALA A 95 14.46 -6.90 -2.40
C ALA A 95 13.52 -5.69 -2.37
N MET A 96 12.53 -5.70 -1.48
CA MET A 96 11.63 -4.57 -1.29
C MET A 96 12.36 -3.35 -0.72
N GLN A 97 13.23 -3.54 0.28
CA GLN A 97 14.02 -2.45 0.86
C GLN A 97 14.88 -1.77 -0.20
N ARG A 98 15.50 -2.56 -1.09
CA ARG A 98 16.25 -2.03 -2.22
C ARG A 98 15.36 -1.20 -3.13
N PHE A 99 14.19 -1.72 -3.50
CA PHE A 99 13.22 -1.01 -4.34
C PHE A 99 12.77 0.35 -3.76
N VAL A 100 12.57 0.47 -2.43
CA VAL A 100 12.11 1.74 -1.81
C VAL A 100 13.23 2.71 -1.46
N LEU A 101 14.49 2.30 -1.58
CA LEU A 101 15.67 3.12 -1.28
C LEU A 101 16.43 3.58 -2.54
N GLU A 102 16.13 2.97 -3.69
CA GLU A 102 16.58 3.41 -5.01
C GLU A 102 15.71 4.57 -5.54
#